data_AF-A0A354SF44-F1
#
_entry.id   AF-A0A354SF44-F1
#
_cell.length_a   1.000
_cell.length_b   1.000
_cell.length_c   1.000
_cell.angle_alpha   90.00
_cell.angle_beta   90.00
_cell.angle_gamma   90.00
#
_symmetry.space_group_name_H-M   'P 1'
#
loop_
_entity.id
_entity.type
_entity.pdbx_description
1 polymer ?
#
loop_
_entity_poly.entity_id
_entity_poly.type
_entity_poly.pdbx_seq_one_letter_code
_entity_poly.pdbx_strand_id
1 'polypeptide(L)'
;MSDPVYLTIEDLLGLVRALQAGPVRDLGLLDAAGARPRSSVFGEDAYATIELKAAALLHSLVRNHALVDGNKRIAWLAAVVFLDLNGYRSSLNQDQAFALVMSAAIGE
;
A
#
# COMPACT_ATOMS: atom_id res chain seq x y z
N MET A 1 5.44 9.59 -20.79
CA MET A 1 5.52 9.02 -19.43
C MET A 1 4.66 7.78 -19.46
N SER A 2 5.20 6.61 -19.09
CA SER A 2 4.43 5.35 -19.15
C SER A 2 3.35 5.32 -18.08
N ASP A 3 2.26 4.60 -18.33
CA ASP A 3 1.20 4.40 -17.34
C ASP A 3 1.76 3.76 -16.06
N PRO A 4 1.25 4.13 -14.86
CA PRO A 4 1.74 3.56 -13.63
C PRO A 4 1.54 2.05 -13.56
N VAL A 5 2.54 1.34 -13.04
CA VAL A 5 2.48 -0.09 -12.75
C VAL A 5 1.89 -0.28 -11.36
N TYR A 6 0.82 -1.05 -11.27
CA TYR A 6 0.09 -1.26 -10.01
C TYR A 6 0.21 -2.70 -9.56
N LEU A 7 0.29 -2.91 -8.25
CA LEU A 7 0.26 -4.25 -7.65
C LEU A 7 -1.11 -4.92 -7.87
N THR A 8 -1.09 -6.21 -8.20
CA THR A 8 -2.30 -7.05 -8.24
C THR A 8 -2.57 -7.70 -6.90
N ILE A 9 -3.73 -8.34 -6.76
CA ILE A 9 -4.04 -9.16 -5.58
C ILE A 9 -3.04 -10.31 -5.41
N GLU A 10 -2.57 -10.91 -6.50
CA GLU A 10 -1.54 -11.96 -6.47
C GLU A 10 -0.21 -11.43 -5.94
N ASP A 11 0.18 -10.22 -6.33
CA ASP A 11 1.38 -9.56 -5.81
C ASP A 11 1.24 -9.33 -4.29
N LEU A 12 0.10 -8.79 -3.85
CA LEU A 12 -0.17 -8.57 -2.42
C LEU A 12 -0.13 -9.87 -1.64
N LEU A 13 -0.75 -10.94 -2.14
CA LEU A 13 -0.67 -12.28 -1.53
C LEU A 13 0.77 -12.81 -1.52
N GLY A 14 1.58 -12.47 -2.53
CA GLY A 14 3.01 -12.73 -2.57
C GLY A 14 3.74 -12.05 -1.42
N LEU A 15 3.47 -10.77 -1.18
CA LEU A 15 4.05 -10.00 -0.06
C LEU A 15 3.63 -10.56 1.29
N VAL A 16 2.36 -10.98 1.44
CA VAL A 16 1.87 -11.64 2.67
C VAL A 16 2.69 -12.90 2.97
N ARG A 17 2.91 -13.75 1.96
CA ARG A 17 3.73 -14.96 2.09
C ARG A 17 5.20 -14.64 2.41
N ALA A 18 5.78 -13.67 1.71
CA ALA A 18 7.18 -13.28 1.90
C ALA A 18 7.45 -12.75 3.32
N LEU A 19 6.50 -12.02 3.90
CA LEU A 19 6.60 -11.47 5.26
C LEU A 19 6.12 -12.42 6.35
N GLN A 20 5.62 -13.63 6.00
CA GLN A 20 4.93 -14.53 6.93
C GLN A 20 3.84 -13.80 7.73
N ALA A 21 3.14 -12.87 7.06
CA ALA A 21 2.06 -12.10 7.64
C ALA A 21 0.72 -12.84 7.48
N GLY A 22 -0.32 -12.38 8.18
CA GLY A 22 -1.67 -12.90 8.06
C GLY A 22 -2.12 -13.68 9.30
N PRO A 23 -3.02 -14.67 9.14
CA PRO A 23 -3.67 -15.05 7.88
C PRO A 23 -4.47 -13.91 7.25
N VAL A 24 -4.71 -13.99 5.94
CA VAL A 24 -5.68 -13.10 5.27
C VAL A 24 -7.05 -13.39 5.86
N ARG A 25 -7.64 -12.38 6.48
CA ARG A 25 -8.97 -12.45 7.09
C ARG A 25 -10.05 -12.25 6.04
N ASP A 26 -9.82 -11.30 5.14
CA ASP A 26 -10.76 -10.93 4.10
C ASP A 26 -10.01 -10.55 2.82
N LEU A 27 -10.20 -11.36 1.77
CA LEU A 27 -9.57 -11.16 0.47
C LEU A 27 -10.12 -9.94 -0.27
N GLY A 28 -11.41 -9.66 -0.12
CA GLY A 28 -12.05 -8.50 -0.75
C GLY A 28 -11.54 -7.19 -0.16
N LEU A 29 -11.29 -7.14 1.15
CA LEU A 29 -10.62 -5.99 1.77
C LEU A 29 -9.19 -5.82 1.23
N LEU A 30 -8.43 -6.90 1.09
CA LEU A 30 -7.06 -6.84 0.57
C LEU A 30 -7.03 -6.28 -0.85
N ASP A 31 -7.90 -6.79 -1.73
CA ASP A 31 -8.03 -6.32 -3.11
C ASP A 31 -8.49 -4.86 -3.18
N ALA A 32 -9.49 -4.47 -2.38
CA ALA A 32 -9.96 -3.09 -2.29
C ALA A 32 -8.85 -2.10 -1.86
N ALA A 33 -7.96 -2.51 -0.96
CA ALA A 33 -6.82 -1.66 -0.61
C ALA A 33 -5.76 -1.58 -1.72
N GLY A 34 -5.50 -2.69 -2.42
CA GLY A 34 -4.63 -2.69 -3.60
C GLY A 34 -5.13 -1.80 -4.73
N ALA A 35 -6.46 -1.72 -4.91
CA ALA A 35 -7.10 -0.88 -5.92
C ALA A 35 -7.11 0.61 -5.58
N ARG A 36 -6.92 0.99 -4.30
CA ARG A 36 -7.01 2.38 -3.83
C ARG A 36 -6.21 3.39 -4.67
N PRO A 37 -4.96 3.13 -5.09
CA PRO A 37 -4.18 4.05 -5.92
C PRO A 37 -4.79 4.41 -7.29
N ARG A 38 -5.77 3.63 -7.77
CA ARG A 38 -6.48 3.84 -9.04
C ARG A 38 -7.82 4.56 -8.87
N SER A 39 -8.13 5.04 -7.66
CA SER A 39 -9.42 5.69 -7.39
C SER A 39 -9.54 7.01 -8.15
N SER A 40 -10.76 7.35 -8.57
CA SER A 40 -11.09 8.62 -9.19
C SER A 40 -12.17 9.36 -8.41
N VAL A 41 -12.16 10.69 -8.49
CA VAL A 41 -13.14 11.60 -7.89
C VAL A 41 -13.57 12.58 -8.96
N PHE A 42 -14.88 12.65 -9.23
CA PHE A 42 -15.45 13.44 -10.33
C PHE A 42 -14.84 13.15 -11.71
N GLY A 43 -14.41 11.90 -11.95
CA GLY A 43 -13.79 11.47 -13.21
C GLY A 43 -12.29 11.74 -13.31
N GLU A 44 -11.72 12.45 -12.34
CA GLU A 44 -10.28 12.75 -12.28
C GLU A 44 -9.55 11.81 -11.32
N ASP A 45 -8.26 11.62 -11.54
CA ASP A 45 -7.42 10.80 -10.66
C ASP A 45 -7.39 11.39 -9.23
N ALA A 46 -7.78 10.58 -8.24
CA ALA A 46 -7.79 11.01 -6.85
C ALA A 46 -6.38 11.23 -6.29
N TYR A 47 -5.36 10.65 -6.94
CA TYR A 47 -3.97 10.67 -6.51
C TYR A 47 -3.06 11.00 -7.70
N ALA A 48 -2.85 12.29 -7.93
CA ALA A 48 -2.21 12.82 -9.13
C ALA A 48 -0.73 12.42 -9.32
N THR A 49 -0.04 11.98 -8.27
CA THR A 49 1.38 11.60 -8.33
C THR A 49 1.62 10.17 -7.85
N ILE A 50 2.74 9.58 -8.24
CA ILE A 50 3.15 8.24 -7.80
C ILE A 50 3.32 8.19 -6.27
N GLU A 51 3.83 9.26 -5.66
CA GLU A 51 3.97 9.36 -4.20
C GLU A 51 2.60 9.38 -3.51
N LEU A 52 1.62 10.14 -4.04
CA LEU A 52 0.26 10.15 -3.51
C LEU A 52 -0.42 8.79 -3.67
N LYS A 53 -0.19 8.10 -4.79
CA LYS A 53 -0.66 6.73 -5.04
C LYS A 53 -0.06 5.74 -4.04
N ALA A 54 1.25 5.84 -3.78
CA ALA A 54 1.93 5.02 -2.77
C ALA A 54 1.39 5.28 -1.36
N ALA A 55 1.17 6.56 -1.00
CA ALA A 55 0.59 6.95 0.28
C ALA A 55 -0.85 6.42 0.44
N ALA A 56 -1.65 6.47 -0.62
CA ALA A 56 -3.01 5.93 -0.64
C ALA A 56 -3.02 4.41 -0.44
N LEU A 57 -2.12 3.69 -1.10
CA LEU A 57 -1.93 2.24 -0.93
C LEU A 57 -1.58 1.91 0.53
N LEU A 58 -0.56 2.58 1.08
CA LEU A 58 -0.10 2.40 2.45
C LEU A 58 -1.26 2.62 3.42
N HIS A 59 -1.91 3.78 3.35
CA HIS A 59 -2.99 4.13 4.26
C HIS A 59 -4.15 3.12 4.18
N SER A 60 -4.53 2.70 2.97
CA SER A 60 -5.61 1.73 2.79
C SER A 60 -5.29 0.37 3.37
N LEU A 61 -4.07 -0.15 3.17
CA LEU A 61 -3.62 -1.44 3.71
C LEU A 61 -3.45 -1.40 5.23
N VAL A 62 -3.02 -0.27 5.79
CA VAL A 62 -2.92 -0.12 7.25
C VAL A 62 -4.30 -0.15 7.90
N ARG A 63 -5.30 0.50 7.30
CA ARG A 63 -6.59 0.81 7.94
C ARG A 63 -7.73 -0.16 7.62
N ASN A 64 -7.66 -0.92 6.53
CA ASN A 64 -8.77 -1.80 6.13
C ASN A 64 -8.85 -3.10 6.95
N HIS A 65 -7.78 -3.46 7.67
CA HIS A 65 -7.67 -4.71 8.42
C HIS A 65 -7.94 -5.99 7.59
N ALA A 66 -7.40 -6.08 6.38
CA ALA A 66 -7.56 -7.26 5.52
C ALA A 66 -6.92 -8.54 6.11
N LEU A 67 -5.88 -8.39 6.93
CA LEU A 67 -5.19 -9.49 7.62
C LEU A 67 -5.53 -9.51 9.11
N VAL A 68 -5.43 -10.69 9.73
CA VAL A 68 -5.48 -10.84 11.20
C VAL A 68 -4.29 -10.14 11.86
N ASP A 69 -3.07 -10.36 11.36
CA ASP A 69 -1.86 -9.64 11.76
C ASP A 69 -1.00 -9.29 10.55
N GLY A 70 -0.20 -8.22 10.66
CA GLY A 70 0.78 -7.83 9.66
C GLY A 70 0.37 -6.71 8.71
N ASN A 71 -0.84 -6.14 8.84
CA ASN A 71 -1.33 -5.04 7.99
C ASN A 71 -0.31 -3.89 7.84
N LYS A 72 0.30 -3.45 8.95
CA LYS A 72 1.35 -2.40 8.93
C LYS A 72 2.60 -2.80 8.14
N ARG A 73 3.06 -4.04 8.30
CA ARG A 73 4.26 -4.57 7.64
C ARG A 73 4.03 -4.72 6.13
N ILE A 74 2.88 -5.27 5.73
CA ILE A 74 2.55 -5.40 4.31
C ILE A 74 2.31 -4.04 3.67
N ALA A 75 1.73 -3.08 4.39
CA ALA A 75 1.44 -1.75 3.85
C ALA A 75 2.72 -0.98 3.49
N TRP A 76 3.72 -1.01 4.38
CA TRP A 76 5.02 -0.43 4.09
C TRP A 76 5.70 -1.11 2.90
N LEU A 77 5.76 -2.44 2.90
CA LEU A 77 6.41 -3.17 1.81
C LEU A 77 5.70 -2.93 0.46
N ALA A 78 4.37 -2.96 0.44
CA ALA A 78 3.59 -2.71 -0.77
C ALA A 78 3.81 -1.29 -1.31
N ALA A 79 3.89 -0.29 -0.44
CA ALA A 79 4.19 1.09 -0.86
C ALA A 79 5.60 1.21 -1.45
N VAL A 80 6.61 0.59 -0.83
CA VAL A 80 7.98 0.59 -1.36
C VAL A 80 8.07 -0.13 -2.70
N VAL A 81 7.48 -1.32 -2.82
CA VAL A 81 7.46 -2.07 -4.09
C VAL A 81 6.72 -1.29 -5.17
N PHE A 82 5.60 -0.65 -4.85
CA PHE A 82 4.89 0.21 -5.79
C PHE A 82 5.76 1.38 -6.28
N LEU A 83 6.50 2.04 -5.38
CA LEU A 83 7.45 3.09 -5.79
C LEU A 83 8.53 2.54 -6.72
N ASP A 84 9.14 1.41 -6.36
CA ASP A 84 10.22 0.79 -7.13
C ASP A 84 9.76 0.37 -8.54
N LEU A 85 8.56 -0.23 -8.65
CA LEU A 85 7.95 -0.61 -9.94
C LEU A 85 7.70 0.59 -10.87
N ASN A 86 7.55 1.79 -10.30
CA ASN A 86 7.32 3.02 -11.03
C ASN A 86 8.59 3.88 -11.20
N GLY A 87 9.76 3.36 -10.83
CA GLY A 87 11.05 4.06 -10.98
C GLY A 87 11.34 5.10 -9.89
N TYR A 88 10.59 5.07 -8.78
CA TYR A 88 10.80 5.92 -7.61
C TYR A 88 11.49 5.12 -6.51
N ARG A 89 12.14 5.81 -5.57
CA ARG A 89 12.73 5.19 -4.38
C ARG A 89 12.34 5.99 -3.15
N SER A 90 12.03 5.29 -2.07
CA SER A 90 11.89 5.93 -0.77
C SER A 90 13.27 6.37 -0.27
N SER A 91 13.35 7.62 0.20
CA SER A 91 14.53 8.17 0.89
C SER A 91 14.40 8.10 2.42
N LEU A 92 13.30 7.51 2.92
CA LEU A 92 13.05 7.41 4.35
C LEU A 92 14.00 6.40 5.00
N ASN A 93 14.61 6.81 6.11
CA ASN A 93 15.31 5.87 6.98
C ASN A 93 14.30 5.03 7.79
N GLN A 94 14.81 4.05 8.54
CA GLN A 94 13.98 3.12 9.30
C GLN A 94 13.06 3.82 10.32
N ASP A 95 13.57 4.81 11.03
CA ASP A 95 12.81 5.54 12.06
C ASP A 95 11.69 6.39 11.44
N GLN A 96 11.99 7.03 10.31
CA GLN A 96 11.02 7.80 9.54
C GLN A 96 9.93 6.91 8.95
N ALA A 97 10.31 5.76 8.38
CA ALA A 97 9.36 4.78 7.86
C ALA A 97 8.47 4.22 8.97
N PHE A 98 9.05 3.90 10.13
CA PHE A 98 8.30 3.45 11.30
C PHE A 98 7.30 4.51 11.76
N ALA A 99 7.75 5.76 11.93
CA ALA A 99 6.88 6.86 12.34
C ALA A 99 5.72 7.07 11.35
N LEU A 100 6.01 7.08 10.04
CA LEU A 100 4.99 7.22 9.00
C LEU A 100 3.91 6.13 9.08
N VAL A 101 4.33 4.86 9.18
CA VAL A 101 3.39 3.73 9.24
C VAL A 101 2.56 3.78 10.52
N MET A 102 3.13 4.24 11.62
CA MET A 102 2.42 4.39 12.88
C MET A 102 1.41 5.54 12.85
N SER A 103 1.76 6.71 12.30
CA SER A 103 0.82 7.83 12.08
C SER A 103 -0.36 7.41 11.22
N ALA A 104 -0.09 6.74 10.09
CA ALA A 104 -1.13 6.20 9.23
C ALA A 104 -2.03 5.19 9.94
N ALA A 105 -1.51 4.44 10.94
CA ALA A 105 -2.29 3.48 11.71
C ALA A 105 -3.25 4.15 12.69
N ILE A 106 -2.86 5.27 13.29
CA ILE A 106 -3.72 6.04 14.20
C ILE A 106 -4.66 6.99 13.46
N GLY A 107 -4.39 7.27 12.18
CA GLY A 107 -5.25 8.09 11.31
C GLY A 107 -4.81 9.56 11.23
N GLU A 108 -3.51 9.80 11.44
CA GLU A 108 -2.83 11.08 11.28
C GLU A 108 -2.03 11.13 9.98
#